data_AF-A0A1W9VKJ5-F1
#
_entry.id   AF-A0A1W9VKJ5-F1
#
_cell.length_a   1.000
_cell.length_b   1.000
_cell.length_c   1.000
_cell.angle_alpha   90.00
_cell.angle_beta   90.00
_cell.angle_gamma   90.00
#
_symmetry.space_group_name_H-M   'P 1'
#
loop_
_entity.id
_entity.type
_entity.pdbx_description
1 polymer ?
#
loop_
_entity_poly.entity_id
_entity_poly.type
_entity_poly.pdbx_seq_one_letter_code
_entity_poly.pdbx_strand_id
1 'polypeptide(L)'
;MKSKVVDVTCKCGQVLFKYRKSGSGALIKCFTSNVLSSSIDVDNIHLLEKAHCPFCKKEIGYWNRINGKIALKLNNGTVKKIKIG
;
A
#
# COMPACT_ATOMS: atom_id res chain seq x y z
N MET A 1 16.24 10.94 -9.89
CA MET A 1 15.76 10.17 -8.72
C MET A 1 15.30 8.79 -9.20
N LYS A 2 15.93 7.69 -8.76
CA LYS A 2 15.54 6.34 -9.24
C LYS A 2 14.22 5.94 -8.60
N SER A 3 13.24 5.54 -9.42
CA SER A 3 12.00 4.91 -8.98
C SER A 3 12.02 3.45 -9.37
N LYS A 4 11.49 2.58 -8.51
CA LYS A 4 11.40 1.14 -8.77
C LYS A 4 9.97 0.69 -8.52
N VAL A 5 9.50 -0.23 -9.36
CA VAL A 5 8.24 -0.93 -9.13
C VAL A 5 8.50 -2.06 -8.14
N VAL A 6 7.70 -2.11 -7.09
CA VAL A 6 7.76 -3.15 -6.05
C VAL A 6 6.40 -3.79 -5.88
N ASP A 7 6.39 -5.07 -5.57
CA ASP A 7 5.17 -5.77 -5.17
C ASP A 7 4.93 -5.53 -3.69
N VAL A 8 3.74 -5.03 -3.35
CA VAL A 8 3.28 -4.91 -1.97
C VAL A 8 2.56 -6.18 -1.59
N THR A 9 3.22 -7.02 -0.78
CA THR A 9 2.73 -8.36 -0.44
C THR A 9 2.23 -8.41 1.00
N CYS A 10 1.08 -9.04 1.21
CA CYS A 10 0.61 -9.39 2.54
C CYS A 10 1.50 -10.49 3.15
N LYS A 11 1.57 -10.57 4.48
CA LYS A 11 2.25 -11.68 5.18
C LYS A 11 1.62 -13.05 4.91
N CYS A 12 0.39 -13.13 4.41
CA CYS A 12 -0.19 -14.38 3.93
C CYS A 12 0.40 -14.87 2.59
N GLY A 13 1.31 -14.11 1.97
CA GLY A 13 1.97 -14.49 0.72
C GLY A 13 1.36 -13.87 -0.54
N GLN A 14 0.13 -13.35 -0.46
CA GLN A 14 -0.56 -12.77 -1.61
C GLN A 14 -0.10 -11.35 -1.95
N VAL A 15 0.03 -11.05 -3.24
CA VAL A 15 0.33 -9.71 -3.75
C VAL A 15 -0.94 -8.87 -3.67
N LEU A 16 -0.87 -7.74 -2.94
CA LEU A 16 -1.97 -6.81 -2.77
C LEU A 16 -2.04 -5.81 -3.92
N PHE A 17 -0.89 -5.23 -4.29
CA PHE A 17 -0.80 -4.29 -5.41
C PHE A 17 0.66 -4.06 -5.84
N LYS A 18 0.87 -3.60 -7.07
CA LYS A 18 2.16 -3.12 -7.56
C LYS A 18 2.27 -1.62 -7.33
N TYR A 19 3.39 -1.18 -6.76
CA TYR A 19 3.57 0.20 -6.35
C TYR A 19 4.84 0.80 -6.96
N ARG A 20 4.71 1.99 -7.57
CA ARG A 20 5.87 2.78 -7.99
C ARG A 20 6.44 3.51 -6.77
N LYS A 21 7.52 2.96 -6.23
CA LYS A 21 8.21 3.53 -5.07
C LYS A 21 9.36 4.42 -5.50
N SER A 22 9.38 5.63 -4.95
CA SER A 22 10.51 6.57 -5.01
C SER A 22 11.23 6.63 -3.65
N GLY A 23 12.55 6.79 -3.67
CA GLY A 23 13.39 6.89 -2.47
C GLY A 23 13.69 5.56 -1.76
N SER A 24 14.76 5.54 -0.98
CA SER A 24 15.34 4.34 -0.35
C SER A 24 14.69 3.93 0.98
N GLY A 25 13.97 4.84 1.64
CA GLY A 25 13.34 4.58 2.95
C GLY A 25 12.27 3.49 2.94
N ALA A 26 11.81 3.06 4.12
CA ALA A 26 10.74 2.07 4.22
C ALA A 26 9.44 2.57 3.57
N LEU A 27 8.67 1.64 2.98
CA LEU A 27 7.34 1.95 2.47
C LEU A 27 6.33 2.03 3.62
N ILE A 28 5.98 3.26 4.04
CA ILE A 28 5.05 3.53 5.15
C ILE A 28 3.66 3.94 4.65
N LYS A 29 3.62 4.69 3.54
CA LYS A 29 2.38 5.19 2.91
C LYS A 29 2.43 4.97 1.40
N CYS A 30 1.29 4.63 0.82
CA CYS A 30 1.13 4.36 -0.60
C CYS A 30 0.07 5.30 -1.17
N PHE A 31 0.46 6.26 -2.01
CA PHE A 31 -0.49 7.13 -2.71
C PHE A 31 -1.20 6.36 -3.82
N THR A 32 -2.51 6.53 -3.95
CA THR A 32 -3.30 5.83 -4.99
C THR A 32 -2.79 6.11 -6.40
N SER A 33 -2.31 7.34 -6.65
CA SER A 33 -1.69 7.75 -7.92
C SER A 33 -0.44 6.95 -8.33
N ASN A 34 0.18 6.23 -7.40
CA ASN A 34 1.40 5.45 -7.65
C ASN A 34 1.14 3.94 -7.66
N VAL A 35 -0.12 3.53 -7.49
CA VAL A 35 -0.55 2.14 -7.65
C VAL A 35 -0.68 1.85 -9.14
N LEU A 36 -0.06 0.76 -9.60
CA LEU A 36 -0.05 0.37 -11.01
C LEU A 36 -1.06 -0.74 -11.32
N SER A 37 -1.33 -1.61 -10.35
CA SER A 37 -2.33 -2.67 -10.39
C SER A 37 -2.64 -3.09 -8.97
N SER A 38 -3.89 -3.48 -8.68
CA SER A 38 -4.35 -3.73 -7.33
C SER A 38 -5.37 -4.86 -7.27
N SER A 39 -5.27 -5.66 -6.21
CA SER A 39 -6.26 -6.65 -5.77
C SER A 39 -7.11 -6.13 -4.61
N ILE A 40 -6.79 -4.94 -4.08
CA ILE A 40 -7.61 -4.20 -3.10
C ILE A 40 -8.36 -3.08 -3.83
N ASP A 41 -9.51 -2.68 -3.30
CA ASP A 41 -10.23 -1.51 -3.82
C ASP A 41 -9.40 -0.24 -3.59
N VAL A 42 -9.10 0.45 -4.69
CA VAL A 42 -8.36 1.72 -4.69
C VAL A 42 -9.14 2.86 -5.33
N ASP A 43 -10.33 2.57 -5.86
CA ASP A 43 -11.15 3.52 -6.61
C ASP A 43 -12.34 4.00 -5.76
N ASN A 44 -12.92 3.13 -4.92
CA ASN A 44 -14.02 3.47 -4.00
C ASN A 44 -13.52 3.53 -2.56
N ILE A 45 -12.76 4.57 -2.25
CA ILE A 45 -12.13 4.75 -0.93
C ILE A 45 -12.94 5.73 -0.08
N HIS A 46 -13.36 5.29 1.11
CA HIS A 46 -13.80 6.19 2.17
C HIS A 46 -12.63 6.54 3.10
N LEU A 47 -12.52 7.83 3.45
CA LEU A 47 -11.47 8.30 4.37
C LEU A 47 -11.66 7.70 5.76
N LEU A 48 -10.54 7.42 6.43
CA LEU A 48 -10.46 6.76 7.74
C LEU A 48 -10.94 5.29 7.76
N GLU A 49 -11.38 4.76 6.63
CA GLU A 49 -11.72 3.35 6.51
C GLU A 49 -10.48 2.46 6.53
N LYS A 50 -10.63 1.28 7.12
CA LYS A 50 -9.60 0.24 7.17
C LYS A 50 -9.58 -0.55 5.87
N ALA A 51 -8.41 -0.65 5.27
CA ALA A 51 -8.21 -1.57 4.16
C ALA A 51 -7.86 -2.97 4.72
N HIS A 52 -8.41 -3.99 4.08
CA HIS A 52 -8.21 -5.39 4.47
C HIS A 52 -7.62 -6.19 3.30
N CYS A 53 -6.82 -7.20 3.63
CA CYS A 53 -6.39 -8.17 2.63
C CYS A 53 -7.61 -8.99 2.14
N PRO A 54 -7.90 -9.08 0.84
CA PRO A 54 -9.09 -9.79 0.35
C PRO A 54 -8.99 -11.29 0.60
N PHE A 55 -7.77 -11.82 0.75
CA PHE A 55 -7.48 -13.24 0.92
C PHE A 55 -7.49 -13.71 2.37
N CYS A 56 -6.87 -12.96 3.30
CA CYS A 56 -6.78 -13.37 4.72
C CYS A 56 -7.54 -12.46 5.69
N LYS A 57 -8.24 -11.44 5.17
CA LYS A 57 -9.06 -10.47 5.91
C LYS A 57 -8.35 -9.64 6.98
N LYS A 58 -7.04 -9.80 7.15
CA LYS A 58 -6.24 -8.98 8.07
C LYS A 58 -6.19 -7.52 7.61
N GLU A 59 -6.25 -6.61 8.56
CA GLU A 59 -6.12 -5.17 8.34
C GLU A 59 -4.72 -4.84 7.81
N ILE A 60 -4.64 -4.29 6.59
CA ILE A 60 -3.37 -3.93 5.94
C ILE A 60 -2.96 -2.48 6.24
N GLY A 61 -3.91 -1.64 6.66
CA GLY A 61 -3.73 -0.22 6.85
C GLY A 61 -5.07 0.51 6.85
N TYR A 62 -5.02 1.84 6.80
CA TYR A 62 -6.21 2.67 6.68
C TYR A 62 -5.99 3.78 5.65
N TRP A 63 -7.09 4.21 5.05
CA TRP A 63 -7.12 5.28 4.07
C TRP A 63 -7.07 6.63 4.76
N ASN A 64 -6.17 7.50 4.31
CA ASN A 64 -6.08 8.86 4.83
C ASN A 64 -5.74 9.84 3.71
N ARG A 65 -6.06 11.11 3.93
CA ARG A 65 -5.66 12.21 3.06
C ARG A 65 -4.33 12.77 3.55
N ILE A 66 -3.32 12.79 2.69
CA ILE A 66 -1.99 13.32 2.98
C ILE A 66 -1.66 14.36 1.91
N ASN A 67 -1.51 15.62 2.32
CA ASN A 67 -1.26 16.76 1.42
C ASN A 67 -2.26 16.82 0.25
N GLY A 68 -3.55 16.66 0.57
CA GLY A 68 -4.64 16.69 -0.41
C GLY A 68 -4.83 15.41 -1.22
N LYS A 69 -3.89 14.46 -1.19
CA LYS A 69 -3.93 13.20 -1.95
C LYS A 69 -4.34 12.02 -1.07
N ILE A 70 -5.11 11.09 -1.63
CA ILE A 70 -5.48 9.84 -0.95
C ILE A 70 -4.27 8.91 -0.88
N ALA A 71 -4.04 8.35 0.29
CA ALA A 71 -2.98 7.38 0.53
C ALA A 71 -3.42 6.30 1.52
N LEU A 72 -3.00 5.07 1.25
CA LEU A 72 -3.06 3.98 2.21
C LEU A 72 -1.87 4.11 3.16
N LYS A 73 -2.13 4.31 4.46
CA LYS A 73 -1.10 4.21 5.49
C LYS A 73 -1.01 2.76 5.95
N LEU A 74 0.13 2.13 5.73
CA LEU A 74 0.32 0.71 5.96
C LEU A 74 0.50 0.39 7.45
N ASN A 75 -0.05 -0.75 7.88
CA ASN A 75 0.20 -1.32 9.19
C ASN A 75 1.44 -2.23 9.14
N ASN A 76 2.38 -2.01 10.06
CA ASN A 76 3.63 -2.78 10.15
C ASN A 76 3.42 -4.29 10.46
N GLY A 77 2.21 -4.68 10.89
CA GLY A 77 1.87 -6.05 11.27
C GLY A 77 1.54 -6.99 10.11
N THR A 78 1.03 -6.47 8.99
CA THR A 78 0.32 -7.29 7.98
C THR A 78 0.98 -7.29 6.61
N VAL A 79 1.72 -6.24 6.27
CA VAL A 79 2.44 -6.12 4.99
C VAL A 79 3.91 -6.49 5.17
N LYS A 80 4.50 -7.20 4.19
CA LYS A 80 5.93 -7.52 4.19
C LYS A 80 6.74 -6.21 4.06
N LYS A 81 7.85 -6.10 4.80
CA LYS A 81 8.70 -4.91 4.76
C LYS A 81 9.36 -4.79 3.39
N ILE A 82 9.26 -3.61 2.79
CA ILE A 82 9.88 -3.30 1.49
C ILE A 82 10.87 -2.15 1.68
N LYS A 83 12.12 -2.39 1.29
CA LYS A 83 13.17 -1.39 1.16
C LYS A 83 13.77 -1.51 -0.23
N ILE A 84 14.00 -0.37 -0.88
CA ILE A 84 14.82 -0.33 -2.09
C ILE A 84 16.22 -0.02 -1.58
N GLY A 85 17.10 -1.02 -1.66
CA GLY A 85 18.54 -0.84 -1.46
C GLY A 85 19.14 -0.03 -2.60
#